data_AF-A0A7X9A802-F1
#
_entry.id   AF-A0A7X9A802-F1
#
_cell.length_a   1.000
_cell.length_b   1.000
_cell.length_c   1.000
_cell.angle_alpha   90.00
_cell.angle_beta   90.00
_cell.angle_gamma   90.00
#
_symmetry.space_group_name_H-M   'P 1'
#
loop_
_entity.id
_entity.type
_entity.pdbx_description
1 polymer ?
#
loop_
_entity_poly.entity_id
_entity_poly.type
_entity_poly.pdbx_seq_one_letter_code
_entity_poly.pdbx_strand_id
1 'polypeptide(L)'
;MSNYALRSQLSQLESKLRQVEHYNSQLLRELSIVVNGVSRAQGDLEDYNSKLRSILDSCSRTMHSSHQRVVDSVALQKEIERLYVRFKNVELANKKIRAAKNKIYYDFANYRTVRKIVQGIMDNLDLRMVSERTIMKTVEVGHLQTPDYWLTCVLISVLAWRNDDRELADRAMDRALKLAKKESAIFYMLFNLLMARDTAALKWFYTYQECELKGSDQRTFLMLFSLVSKTMTDNVDDRIKNEIYAYIKTVIDANLKAAGYSEEEMVSQIGYFFDRTQPSDQLQYTLLRKHCREFDELTSVMMQAKNNINILEFILRTIHVPIDEKNTFLKEYINEIIAAPNQVEKDVYDEIAYNELIIRLGGQVGLAKEQFADEQERKASDLDLIAEMIDWIYERDSQDVNGQIRLNMFTLTKMLHEKAVKAHAEKYRSRRKSSLQVGIGEYSTLVDFNNEDNEQAKIVAFHTAKRDEGLRAIKDFPAYVGFGIAAAALVGSFFTSFLLLAVSLGGVGYGLFNLLSNKTKRKQLEQTSNEHIRTTGEIMRQLFAEFKEYLKELDEYDAYHSKIMDELSKV
;
A
#
# COMPACT_ATOMS: atom_id res chain seq x y z
N MET A 1 -3.31 13.04 -122.12
CA MET A 1 -4.57 12.42 -121.63
C MET A 1 -5.65 13.49 -121.57
N SER A 2 -6.86 13.17 -122.04
CA SER A 2 -8.02 14.10 -122.14
C SER A 2 -8.61 14.43 -120.76
N ASN A 3 -9.04 15.69 -120.59
CA ASN A 3 -9.57 16.29 -119.35
C ASN A 3 -10.78 15.53 -118.76
N TYR A 4 -11.46 14.69 -119.56
CA TYR A 4 -12.68 13.95 -119.17
C TYR A 4 -12.41 12.74 -118.27
N ALA A 5 -11.31 12.00 -118.50
CA ALA A 5 -10.96 10.82 -117.71
C ALA A 5 -10.54 11.19 -116.27
N LEU A 6 -9.88 12.33 -116.12
CA LEU A 6 -9.50 12.90 -114.82
C LEU A 6 -10.74 13.30 -113.99
N ARG A 7 -11.78 13.86 -114.61
CA ARG A 7 -13.02 14.25 -113.92
C ARG A 7 -13.81 13.05 -113.39
N SER A 8 -13.87 11.96 -114.16
CA SER A 8 -14.54 10.73 -113.72
C SER A 8 -13.80 10.05 -112.57
N GLN A 9 -12.47 9.96 -112.65
CA GLN A 9 -11.66 9.44 -111.55
C GLN A 9 -11.78 10.32 -110.29
N LEU A 10 -11.82 11.65 -110.44
CA LEU A 10 -12.05 12.58 -109.34
C LEU A 10 -13.39 12.34 -108.66
N SER A 11 -14.49 12.18 -109.43
CA SER A 11 -15.82 11.91 -108.87
C SER A 11 -15.90 10.56 -108.15
N GLN A 12 -15.18 9.54 -108.64
CA GLN A 12 -15.15 8.22 -108.03
C GLN A 12 -14.33 8.22 -106.73
N LEU A 13 -13.22 8.97 -106.71
CA LEU A 13 -12.43 9.25 -105.52
C LEU A 13 -13.22 10.07 -104.49
N GLU A 14 -13.97 11.09 -104.91
CA GLU A 14 -14.85 11.87 -104.03
C GLU A 14 -15.95 11.01 -103.43
N SER A 15 -16.56 10.10 -104.19
CA SER A 15 -17.57 9.19 -103.67
C SER A 15 -17.00 8.21 -102.65
N LYS A 16 -15.79 7.66 -102.90
CA LYS A 16 -15.10 6.80 -101.93
C LYS A 16 -14.68 7.57 -100.69
N LEU A 17 -14.21 8.81 -100.85
CA LEU A 17 -13.88 9.70 -99.74
C LEU A 17 -15.10 9.91 -98.85
N ARG A 18 -16.26 10.27 -99.42
CA ARG A 18 -17.52 10.44 -98.67
C ARG A 18 -17.98 9.17 -97.96
N GLN A 19 -17.79 8.00 -98.58
CA GLN A 19 -18.15 6.72 -97.96
C GLN A 19 -17.23 6.39 -96.78
N VAL A 20 -15.93 6.63 -96.91
CA VAL A 20 -14.95 6.47 -95.84
C VAL A 20 -15.21 7.48 -94.71
N GLU A 21 -15.50 8.74 -95.04
CA GLU A 21 -15.88 9.77 -94.06
C GLU A 21 -17.14 9.37 -93.29
N HIS A 22 -18.15 8.84 -93.98
CA HIS A 22 -19.36 8.36 -93.34
C HIS A 22 -19.09 7.19 -92.38
N TYR A 23 -18.34 6.18 -92.82
CA TYR A 23 -17.97 5.03 -91.99
C TYR A 23 -17.11 5.44 -90.79
N ASN A 24 -16.16 6.35 -91.00
CA ASN A 24 -15.34 6.90 -89.92
C ASN A 24 -16.20 7.69 -88.92
N SER A 25 -17.20 8.45 -89.39
CA SER A 25 -18.16 9.14 -88.52
C SER A 25 -19.07 8.18 -87.72
N GLN A 26 -19.35 6.99 -88.24
CA GLN A 26 -20.12 5.96 -87.54
C GLN A 26 -19.25 5.27 -86.48
N LEU A 27 -18.04 4.86 -86.84
CA LEU A 27 -17.07 4.29 -85.89
C LEU A 27 -16.78 5.25 -84.74
N LEU A 28 -16.58 6.55 -85.01
CA LEU A 28 -16.38 7.55 -83.95
C LEU A 28 -17.58 7.65 -83.00
N ARG A 29 -18.81 7.49 -83.52
CA ARG A 29 -20.03 7.46 -82.69
C ARG A 29 -20.11 6.19 -81.85
N GLU A 30 -19.85 5.02 -82.43
CA GLU A 30 -19.83 3.75 -81.69
C GLU A 30 -18.75 3.74 -80.61
N LEU A 31 -17.55 4.22 -80.94
CA LEU A 31 -16.42 4.31 -80.01
C LEU A 31 -16.73 5.27 -78.86
N SER A 32 -17.41 6.39 -79.13
CA SER A 32 -17.92 7.30 -78.09
C SER A 32 -18.95 6.61 -77.18
N ILE A 33 -19.88 5.83 -77.72
CA ILE A 33 -20.86 5.07 -76.93
C ILE A 33 -20.16 4.04 -76.03
N VAL A 34 -19.19 3.30 -76.57
CA VAL A 34 -18.40 2.31 -75.82
C VAL A 34 -17.57 2.99 -74.73
N VAL A 35 -16.86 4.08 -75.03
CA VAL A 35 -16.09 4.84 -74.04
C VAL A 35 -16.98 5.37 -72.92
N ASN A 36 -18.16 5.90 -73.25
CA ASN A 36 -19.13 6.36 -72.26
C ASN A 36 -19.75 5.19 -71.46
N GLY A 37 -19.86 4.01 -72.06
CA GLY A 37 -20.31 2.78 -71.38
C GLY A 37 -19.25 2.24 -70.42
N VAL A 38 -18.00 2.16 -70.85
CA VAL A 38 -16.85 1.72 -70.03
C VAL A 38 -16.59 2.69 -68.89
N SER A 39 -16.67 4.00 -69.13
CA SER A 39 -16.52 5.02 -68.10
C SER A 39 -17.62 4.92 -67.03
N ARG A 40 -18.87 4.67 -67.44
CA ARG A 40 -19.97 4.38 -66.50
C ARG A 40 -19.75 3.09 -65.72
N ALA A 41 -19.37 2.00 -66.39
CA ALA A 41 -19.09 0.73 -65.73
C ALA A 41 -17.92 0.84 -64.74
N GLN A 42 -16.88 1.62 -65.07
CA GLN A 42 -15.78 1.93 -64.16
C GLN A 42 -16.27 2.71 -62.94
N GLY A 43 -17.10 3.74 -63.14
CA GLY A 43 -17.72 4.49 -62.05
C GLY A 43 -18.59 3.60 -61.14
N ASP A 44 -19.40 2.72 -61.72
CA ASP A 44 -20.22 1.76 -60.97
C ASP A 44 -19.36 0.76 -60.19
N LEU A 45 -18.25 0.29 -60.77
CA LEU A 45 -17.27 -0.59 -60.12
C LEU A 45 -16.56 0.11 -58.94
N GLU A 46 -16.19 1.37 -59.12
CA GLU A 46 -15.60 2.18 -58.04
C GLU A 46 -16.60 2.41 -56.90
N ASP A 47 -17.86 2.71 -57.23
CA ASP A 47 -18.94 2.84 -56.25
C ASP A 47 -19.19 1.51 -55.52
N TYR A 48 -19.27 0.39 -56.22
CA TYR A 48 -19.39 -0.95 -55.61
C TYR A 48 -18.21 -1.28 -54.70
N ASN A 49 -16.99 -1.00 -55.13
CA ASN A 49 -15.80 -1.24 -54.32
C ASN A 49 -15.81 -0.39 -53.05
N SER A 50 -16.28 0.87 -53.14
CA SER A 50 -16.45 1.74 -51.98
C SER A 50 -17.51 1.21 -51.01
N LYS A 51 -18.66 0.73 -51.51
CA LYS A 51 -19.73 0.09 -50.73
C LYS A 51 -19.25 -1.20 -50.07
N LEU A 52 -18.53 -2.04 -50.78
CA LEU A 52 -17.96 -3.30 -50.24
C LEU A 52 -16.97 -3.01 -49.11
N ARG A 53 -16.07 -2.03 -49.28
CA ARG A 53 -15.17 -1.61 -48.20
C ARG A 53 -15.94 -1.11 -46.99
N SER A 54 -16.97 -0.29 -47.20
CA SER A 54 -17.82 0.22 -46.12
C SER A 54 -18.56 -0.89 -45.37
N ILE A 55 -19.11 -1.88 -46.09
CA ILE A 55 -19.79 -3.04 -45.49
C ILE A 55 -18.79 -3.92 -44.74
N LEU A 56 -17.61 -4.17 -45.31
CA LEU A 56 -16.57 -4.99 -44.68
C LEU A 56 -16.04 -4.33 -43.40
N ASP A 57 -15.82 -3.01 -43.43
CA ASP A 57 -15.43 -2.24 -42.25
C ASP A 57 -16.52 -2.28 -41.18
N SER A 58 -17.78 -2.12 -41.57
CA SER A 58 -18.93 -2.19 -40.65
C SER A 58 -19.09 -3.60 -40.05
N CYS A 59 -18.90 -4.65 -40.85
CA CYS A 59 -18.91 -6.04 -40.41
C CYS A 59 -17.75 -6.32 -39.45
N SER A 60 -16.54 -5.86 -39.77
CA SER A 60 -15.35 -6.00 -38.93
C SER A 60 -15.54 -5.32 -37.57
N ARG A 61 -16.03 -4.06 -37.56
CA ARG A 61 -16.38 -3.34 -36.32
C ARG A 61 -17.45 -4.07 -35.51
N THR A 62 -18.50 -4.55 -36.16
CA THR A 62 -19.57 -5.30 -35.49
C THR A 62 -19.05 -6.61 -34.90
N MET A 63 -18.23 -7.34 -35.65
CA MET A 63 -17.65 -8.61 -35.22
C MET A 63 -16.68 -8.42 -34.05
N HIS A 64 -15.82 -7.40 -34.08
CA HIS A 64 -15.00 -7.02 -32.92
C HIS A 64 -15.85 -6.63 -31.72
N SER A 65 -16.90 -5.82 -31.90
CA SER A 65 -17.80 -5.44 -30.81
C SER A 65 -18.57 -6.64 -30.22
N SER A 66 -18.89 -7.65 -31.04
CA SER A 66 -19.58 -8.85 -30.61
C SER A 66 -18.62 -9.78 -29.87
N HIS A 67 -17.39 -9.94 -30.37
CA HIS A 67 -16.36 -10.73 -29.72
C HIS A 67 -16.02 -10.17 -28.34
N GLN A 68 -15.84 -8.84 -28.23
CA GLN A 68 -15.60 -8.18 -26.96
C GLN A 68 -16.74 -8.43 -25.96
N ARG A 69 -18.00 -8.28 -26.40
CA ARG A 69 -19.17 -8.58 -25.56
C ARG A 69 -19.20 -10.03 -25.06
N VAL A 70 -18.79 -11.00 -25.88
CA VAL A 70 -18.71 -12.41 -25.46
C VAL A 70 -17.61 -12.59 -24.40
N VAL A 71 -16.43 -12.02 -24.61
CA VAL A 71 -15.33 -12.05 -23.62
C VAL A 71 -15.78 -11.45 -22.28
N ASP A 72 -16.43 -10.29 -22.32
CA ASP A 72 -16.94 -9.61 -21.14
C ASP A 72 -18.02 -10.46 -20.43
N SER A 73 -18.90 -11.11 -21.19
CA SER A 73 -19.94 -11.99 -20.62
C SER A 73 -19.37 -13.25 -19.94
N VAL A 74 -18.32 -13.83 -20.51
CA VAL A 74 -17.62 -14.99 -19.91
C VAL A 74 -16.90 -14.58 -18.62
N ALA A 75 -16.32 -13.38 -18.59
CA ALA A 75 -15.71 -12.82 -17.39
C ALA A 75 -16.78 -12.61 -16.29
N LEU A 76 -17.92 -12.02 -16.63
CA LEU A 76 -19.04 -11.81 -15.72
C LEU A 76 -19.59 -13.15 -15.19
N GLN A 77 -19.73 -14.17 -16.04
CA GLN A 77 -20.19 -15.49 -15.60
C GLN A 77 -19.25 -16.10 -14.56
N LYS A 78 -17.92 -16.02 -14.77
CA LYS A 78 -16.93 -16.48 -13.80
C LYS A 78 -17.02 -15.72 -12.48
N GLU A 79 -17.30 -14.43 -12.53
CA GLU A 79 -17.51 -13.61 -11.33
C GLU A 79 -18.77 -14.04 -10.56
N ILE A 80 -19.89 -14.24 -11.27
CA ILE A 80 -21.14 -14.74 -10.68
C ILE A 80 -20.94 -16.10 -10.02
N GLU A 81 -20.22 -17.02 -10.66
CA GLU A 81 -19.92 -18.34 -10.09
C GLU A 81 -19.11 -18.22 -8.79
N ARG A 82 -18.09 -17.35 -8.76
CA ARG A 82 -17.29 -17.07 -7.55
C ARG A 82 -18.15 -16.46 -6.43
N LEU A 83 -19.00 -15.50 -6.76
CA LEU A 83 -19.91 -14.85 -5.80
C LEU A 83 -20.96 -15.83 -5.27
N TYR A 84 -21.49 -16.70 -6.12
CA TYR A 84 -22.47 -17.70 -5.72
C TYR A 84 -21.90 -18.69 -4.70
N VAL A 85 -20.66 -19.17 -4.91
CA VAL A 85 -19.98 -20.03 -3.94
C VAL A 85 -19.77 -19.30 -2.61
N ARG A 86 -19.30 -18.05 -2.66
CA ARG A 86 -19.12 -17.20 -1.46
C ARG A 86 -20.42 -16.99 -0.71
N PHE A 87 -21.50 -16.66 -1.41
CA PHE A 87 -22.84 -16.50 -0.85
C PHE A 87 -23.32 -17.80 -0.18
N LYS A 88 -23.16 -18.95 -0.84
CA LYS A 88 -23.51 -20.25 -0.27
C LYS A 88 -22.72 -20.57 1.00
N ASN A 89 -21.44 -20.21 1.04
CA ASN A 89 -20.60 -20.37 2.24
C ASN A 89 -21.08 -19.49 3.39
N VAL A 90 -21.46 -18.23 3.12
CA VAL A 90 -22.05 -17.31 4.12
C VAL A 90 -23.38 -17.86 4.65
N GLU A 91 -24.26 -18.35 3.78
CA GLU A 91 -25.53 -18.97 4.19
C GLU A 91 -25.31 -20.21 5.07
N LEU A 92 -24.37 -21.07 4.69
CA LEU A 92 -24.00 -22.24 5.49
C LEU A 92 -23.43 -21.83 6.85
N ALA A 93 -22.55 -20.83 6.88
CA ALA A 93 -21.97 -20.30 8.12
C ALA A 93 -23.06 -19.75 9.05
N ASN A 94 -24.00 -18.96 8.52
CA ASN A 94 -25.16 -18.46 9.27
C ASN A 94 -26.02 -19.61 9.84
N LYS A 95 -26.21 -20.68 9.08
CA LYS A 95 -26.95 -21.88 9.55
C LYS A 95 -26.22 -22.59 10.68
N LYS A 96 -24.89 -22.76 10.57
CA LYS A 96 -24.06 -23.36 11.62
C LYS A 96 -24.05 -22.53 12.89
N ILE A 97 -23.89 -21.21 12.79
CA ILE A 97 -23.98 -20.29 13.95
C ILE A 97 -25.34 -20.44 14.65
N ARG A 98 -26.45 -20.48 13.90
CA ARG A 98 -27.78 -20.68 14.48
C ARG A 98 -27.89 -22.02 15.21
N ALA A 99 -27.38 -23.11 14.63
CA ALA A 99 -27.38 -24.42 15.27
C ALA A 99 -26.53 -24.44 16.55
N ALA A 100 -25.33 -23.88 16.51
CA ALA A 100 -24.44 -23.77 17.67
C ALA A 100 -25.03 -22.88 18.77
N LYS A 101 -25.64 -21.74 18.42
CA LYS A 101 -26.36 -20.88 19.39
C LYS A 101 -27.54 -21.60 20.04
N ASN A 102 -28.29 -22.42 19.29
CA ASN A 102 -29.34 -23.26 19.87
C ASN A 102 -28.76 -24.30 20.83
N LYS A 103 -27.62 -24.91 20.48
CA LYS A 103 -26.91 -25.84 21.36
C LYS A 103 -26.50 -25.17 22.67
N ILE A 104 -25.92 -23.96 22.61
CA ILE A 104 -25.63 -23.15 23.80
C ILE A 104 -26.91 -22.85 24.59
N TYR A 105 -28.02 -22.59 23.90
CA TYR A 105 -29.29 -22.25 24.53
C TYR A 105 -29.86 -23.42 25.36
N TYR A 106 -29.82 -24.64 24.83
CA TYR A 106 -30.45 -25.80 25.47
C TYR A 106 -29.46 -26.63 26.30
N ASP A 107 -28.32 -27.02 25.73
CA ASP A 107 -27.38 -27.95 26.35
C ASP A 107 -26.60 -27.28 27.49
N PHE A 108 -26.37 -25.96 27.39
CA PHE A 108 -25.60 -25.19 28.38
C PHE A 108 -26.46 -24.22 29.19
N ALA A 109 -27.75 -24.52 29.36
CA ALA A 109 -28.69 -23.69 30.13
C ALA A 109 -28.23 -23.48 31.59
N ASN A 110 -27.67 -24.52 32.22
CA ASN A 110 -27.18 -24.43 33.60
C ASN A 110 -25.95 -23.52 33.72
N TYR A 111 -24.95 -23.67 32.84
CA TYR A 111 -23.77 -22.79 32.79
C TYR A 111 -24.18 -21.31 32.69
N ARG A 112 -25.11 -20.99 31.78
CA ARG A 112 -25.65 -19.64 31.63
C ARG A 112 -26.33 -19.12 32.90
N THR A 113 -27.06 -19.98 33.60
CA THR A 113 -27.76 -19.63 34.84
C THR A 113 -26.75 -19.28 35.93
N VAL A 114 -25.72 -20.11 36.12
CA VAL A 114 -24.63 -19.86 37.07
C VAL A 114 -23.90 -18.55 36.73
N ARG A 115 -23.55 -18.32 35.45
CA ARG A 115 -22.92 -17.06 35.00
C ARG A 115 -23.75 -15.83 35.37
N LYS A 116 -25.06 -15.87 35.14
CA LYS A 116 -25.97 -14.77 35.51
C LYS A 116 -26.04 -14.53 37.02
N ILE A 117 -26.01 -15.58 37.82
CA ILE A 117 -25.99 -15.45 39.29
C ILE A 117 -24.68 -14.80 39.74
N VAL A 118 -23.54 -15.25 39.20
CA VAL A 118 -22.23 -14.64 39.52
C VAL A 118 -22.18 -13.18 39.08
N GLN A 119 -22.63 -12.85 37.87
CA GLN A 119 -22.76 -11.46 37.41
C GLN A 119 -23.64 -10.64 38.35
N GLY A 120 -24.80 -11.16 38.75
CA GLY A 120 -25.68 -10.49 39.71
C GLY A 120 -25.02 -10.22 41.06
N ILE A 121 -24.21 -11.16 41.57
CA ILE A 121 -23.44 -11.00 42.82
C ILE A 121 -22.30 -9.99 42.65
N MET A 122 -21.64 -9.94 41.49
CA MET A 122 -20.55 -9.00 41.20
C MET A 122 -21.05 -7.57 40.95
N ASP A 123 -22.19 -7.40 40.25
CA ASP A 123 -22.78 -6.09 39.93
C ASP A 123 -23.58 -5.50 41.09
N ASN A 124 -24.22 -6.32 41.93
CA ASN A 124 -25.00 -5.88 43.08
C ASN A 124 -24.48 -6.54 44.36
N LEU A 125 -23.66 -5.81 45.10
CA LEU A 125 -23.22 -6.18 46.45
C LEU A 125 -24.38 -6.21 47.46
N ASP A 126 -25.49 -5.53 47.17
CA ASP A 126 -26.65 -5.46 48.06
C ASP A 126 -27.57 -6.68 47.86
N LEU A 127 -27.08 -7.83 48.31
CA LEU A 127 -27.77 -9.12 48.26
C LEU A 127 -28.95 -9.21 49.27
N ARG A 128 -29.45 -8.08 49.78
CA ARG A 128 -30.58 -8.00 50.72
C ARG A 128 -31.94 -8.24 50.06
N MET A 129 -32.02 -8.18 48.73
CA MET A 129 -33.29 -8.41 48.00
C MET A 129 -33.66 -9.90 47.86
N VAL A 130 -32.70 -10.83 47.99
CA VAL A 130 -32.93 -12.27 47.83
C VAL A 130 -32.31 -13.01 49.02
N SER A 131 -33.03 -13.99 49.58
CA SER A 131 -32.49 -14.75 50.72
C SER A 131 -31.27 -15.59 50.33
N GLU A 132 -30.25 -15.61 51.17
CA GLU A 132 -29.02 -16.40 50.98
C GLU A 132 -29.33 -17.88 50.77
N ARG A 133 -30.33 -18.41 51.49
CA ARG A 133 -30.81 -19.80 51.35
C ARG A 133 -31.34 -20.09 49.93
N THR A 134 -32.04 -19.14 49.32
CA THR A 134 -32.54 -19.28 47.94
C THR A 134 -31.39 -19.32 46.95
N ILE A 135 -30.38 -18.46 47.13
CA ILE A 135 -29.19 -18.42 46.28
C ILE A 135 -28.43 -19.75 46.43
N MET A 136 -28.09 -20.15 47.66
CA MET A 136 -27.36 -21.40 47.91
C MET A 136 -28.06 -22.61 47.32
N LYS A 137 -29.38 -22.77 47.56
CA LYS A 137 -30.15 -23.89 47.00
C LYS A 137 -30.11 -23.91 45.46
N THR A 138 -30.19 -22.75 44.82
CA THR A 138 -30.14 -22.66 43.35
C THR A 138 -28.77 -23.09 42.83
N VAL A 139 -27.71 -22.69 43.52
CA VAL A 139 -26.33 -23.03 43.18
C VAL A 139 -26.02 -24.51 43.42
N GLU A 140 -26.49 -25.10 44.52
CA GLU A 140 -26.37 -26.52 44.81
C GLU A 140 -27.10 -27.38 43.78
N VAL A 141 -28.33 -27.01 43.40
CA VAL A 141 -29.06 -27.67 42.31
C VAL A 141 -28.28 -27.55 41.00
N GLY A 142 -27.73 -26.37 40.71
CA GLY A 142 -26.85 -26.17 39.56
C GLY A 142 -25.60 -27.05 39.61
N HIS A 143 -24.99 -27.22 40.79
CA HIS A 143 -23.81 -28.08 40.95
C HIS A 143 -24.13 -29.55 40.68
N LEU A 144 -25.29 -30.04 41.14
CA LEU A 144 -25.75 -31.41 40.84
C LEU A 144 -25.94 -31.63 39.34
N GLN A 145 -26.32 -30.60 38.59
CA GLN A 145 -26.53 -30.68 37.14
C GLN A 145 -25.21 -30.58 36.35
N THR A 146 -24.25 -29.78 36.81
CA THR A 146 -22.92 -29.62 36.17
C THR A 146 -21.81 -29.63 37.23
N PRO A 147 -21.45 -30.81 37.77
CA PRO A 147 -20.48 -30.92 38.86
C PRO A 147 -19.05 -30.54 38.47
N ASP A 148 -18.75 -30.57 37.17
CA ASP A 148 -17.43 -30.26 36.61
C ASP A 148 -17.32 -28.81 36.11
N TYR A 149 -18.21 -27.93 36.58
CA TYR A 149 -18.13 -26.49 36.29
C TYR A 149 -17.46 -25.73 37.43
N TRP A 150 -16.25 -25.21 37.16
CA TRP A 150 -15.44 -24.51 38.15
C TRP A 150 -16.17 -23.31 38.78
N LEU A 151 -16.90 -22.53 37.99
CA LEU A 151 -17.57 -21.31 38.46
C LEU A 151 -18.68 -21.62 39.47
N THR A 152 -19.34 -22.77 39.36
CA THR A 152 -20.31 -23.21 40.36
C THR A 152 -19.62 -23.50 41.69
N CYS A 153 -18.46 -24.16 41.68
CA CYS A 153 -17.66 -24.42 42.87
C CYS A 153 -17.17 -23.11 43.51
N VAL A 154 -16.70 -22.16 42.69
CA VAL A 154 -16.34 -20.81 43.16
C VAL A 154 -17.53 -20.13 43.83
N LEU A 155 -18.70 -20.19 43.23
CA LEU A 155 -19.91 -19.58 43.80
C LEU A 155 -20.34 -20.24 45.12
N ILE A 156 -20.28 -21.57 45.23
CA ILE A 156 -20.51 -22.28 46.51
C ILE A 156 -19.52 -21.79 47.55
N SER A 157 -18.23 -21.67 47.20
CA SER A 157 -17.21 -21.24 48.15
C SER A 157 -17.48 -19.83 48.69
N VAL A 158 -17.87 -18.89 47.81
CA VAL A 158 -18.16 -17.50 48.19
C VAL A 158 -19.39 -17.43 49.10
N LEU A 159 -20.43 -18.20 48.81
CA LEU A 159 -21.64 -18.24 49.63
C LEU A 159 -21.40 -18.93 50.98
N ALA A 160 -20.62 -20.01 51.00
CA ALA A 160 -20.24 -20.71 52.22
C ALA A 160 -19.37 -19.83 53.14
N TRP A 161 -18.41 -19.09 52.57
CA TRP A 161 -17.62 -18.08 53.28
C TRP A 161 -18.49 -17.01 53.94
N ARG A 162 -19.54 -16.57 53.24
CA ARG A 162 -20.48 -15.58 53.78
C ARG A 162 -21.35 -16.14 54.91
N ASN A 163 -21.66 -17.43 54.87
CA ASN A 163 -22.48 -18.11 55.87
C ASN A 163 -21.67 -18.67 57.06
N ASP A 164 -20.41 -18.26 57.20
CA ASP A 164 -19.45 -18.79 58.19
C ASP A 164 -19.23 -20.32 58.12
N ASP A 165 -19.54 -20.97 56.99
CA ASP A 165 -19.26 -22.39 56.75
C ASP A 165 -17.89 -22.56 56.08
N ARG A 166 -16.84 -22.45 56.90
CA ARG A 166 -15.46 -22.53 56.45
C ARG A 166 -15.12 -23.88 55.82
N GLU A 167 -15.66 -24.98 56.35
CA GLU A 167 -15.34 -26.33 55.87
C GLU A 167 -15.89 -26.56 54.46
N LEU A 168 -17.15 -26.17 54.22
CA LEU A 168 -17.72 -26.22 52.87
C LEU A 168 -17.00 -25.28 51.91
N ALA A 169 -16.65 -24.08 52.38
CA ALA A 169 -15.95 -23.10 51.58
C ALA A 169 -14.59 -23.62 51.09
N ASP A 170 -13.78 -24.17 51.99
CA ASP A 170 -12.45 -24.70 51.67
C ASP A 170 -12.56 -25.92 50.72
N ARG A 171 -13.52 -26.82 50.92
CA ARG A 171 -13.76 -27.96 50.00
C ARG A 171 -14.18 -27.50 48.60
N ALA A 172 -15.09 -26.54 48.52
CA ALA A 172 -15.58 -26.02 47.24
C ALA A 172 -14.47 -25.29 46.47
N MET A 173 -13.63 -24.54 47.20
CA MET A 173 -12.46 -23.84 46.67
C MET A 173 -11.40 -24.82 46.13
N ASP A 174 -11.06 -25.87 46.88
CA ASP A 174 -10.14 -26.92 46.42
C ASP A 174 -10.67 -27.63 45.15
N ARG A 175 -11.98 -27.89 45.09
CA ARG A 175 -12.61 -28.44 43.88
C ARG A 175 -12.53 -27.48 42.69
N ALA A 176 -12.76 -26.18 42.89
CA ALA A 176 -12.64 -25.17 41.84
C ALA A 176 -11.21 -25.12 41.27
N LEU A 177 -10.19 -25.12 42.13
CA LEU A 177 -8.79 -25.13 41.73
C LEU A 177 -8.39 -26.40 40.96
N LYS A 178 -8.95 -27.56 41.32
CA LYS A 178 -8.73 -28.81 40.59
C LYS A 178 -9.34 -28.81 39.19
N LEU A 179 -10.46 -28.10 38.99
CA LEU A 179 -11.14 -28.00 37.69
C LEU A 179 -10.49 -26.95 36.79
N ALA A 180 -10.19 -25.77 37.33
CA ALA A 180 -9.68 -24.63 36.59
C ALA A 180 -8.85 -23.71 37.51
N LYS A 181 -7.60 -24.11 37.81
CA LYS A 181 -6.72 -23.41 38.77
C LYS A 181 -6.53 -21.94 38.39
N LYS A 182 -6.21 -21.68 37.13
CA LYS A 182 -5.84 -20.35 36.63
C LYS A 182 -7.02 -19.38 36.69
N GLU A 183 -8.16 -19.78 36.15
CA GLU A 183 -9.40 -19.01 36.09
C GLU A 183 -9.95 -18.75 37.49
N SER A 184 -9.93 -19.79 38.35
CA SER A 184 -10.38 -19.66 39.74
C SER A 184 -9.49 -18.69 40.52
N ALA A 185 -8.16 -18.79 40.39
CA ALA A 185 -7.22 -17.90 41.08
C ALA A 185 -7.42 -16.43 40.68
N ILE A 186 -7.52 -16.12 39.39
CA ILE A 186 -7.79 -14.74 38.94
C ILE A 186 -9.16 -14.27 39.39
N PHE A 187 -10.20 -15.11 39.31
CA PHE A 187 -11.52 -14.73 39.80
C PHE A 187 -11.48 -14.39 41.29
N TYR A 188 -10.87 -15.23 42.13
CA TYR A 188 -10.76 -14.96 43.56
C TYR A 188 -9.92 -13.72 43.86
N MET A 189 -8.86 -13.46 43.10
CA MET A 189 -8.08 -12.23 43.22
C MET A 189 -8.99 -11.02 43.00
N LEU A 190 -9.69 -10.96 41.86
CA LEU A 190 -10.58 -9.86 41.49
C LEU A 190 -11.75 -9.70 42.45
N PHE A 191 -12.35 -10.80 42.89
CA PHE A 191 -13.42 -10.79 43.88
C PHE A 191 -12.94 -10.20 45.21
N ASN A 192 -11.74 -10.57 45.68
CA ASN A 192 -11.20 -10.03 46.92
C ASN A 192 -10.78 -8.56 46.78
N LEU A 193 -10.29 -8.12 45.61
CA LEU A 193 -10.06 -6.70 45.32
C LEU A 193 -11.36 -5.89 45.38
N LEU A 194 -12.44 -6.40 44.80
CA LEU A 194 -13.76 -5.76 44.85
C LEU A 194 -14.29 -5.62 46.29
N MET A 195 -13.93 -6.56 47.17
CA MET A 195 -14.31 -6.57 48.58
C MET A 195 -13.32 -5.81 49.49
N ALA A 196 -12.32 -5.11 48.93
CA ALA A 196 -11.23 -4.45 49.67
C ALA A 196 -10.47 -5.40 50.62
N ARG A 197 -10.24 -6.64 50.19
CA ARG A 197 -9.52 -7.70 50.91
C ARG A 197 -8.15 -7.95 50.28
N ASP A 198 -7.30 -6.93 50.34
CA ASP A 198 -6.03 -6.89 49.62
C ASP A 198 -5.07 -8.05 49.94
N THR A 199 -4.97 -8.40 51.21
CA THR A 199 -4.11 -9.52 51.64
C THR A 199 -4.56 -10.87 51.11
N ALA A 200 -5.87 -11.07 50.94
CA ALA A 200 -6.42 -12.27 50.33
C ALA A 200 -6.24 -12.24 48.80
N ALA A 201 -6.46 -11.09 48.17
CA ALA A 201 -6.21 -10.91 46.75
C ALA A 201 -4.75 -11.25 46.36
N LEU A 202 -3.77 -10.81 47.15
CA LEU A 202 -2.35 -11.15 46.93
C LEU A 202 -2.07 -12.65 46.96
N LYS A 203 -2.68 -13.40 47.89
CA LYS A 203 -2.51 -14.86 47.96
C LYS A 203 -3.00 -15.55 46.69
N TRP A 204 -4.14 -15.08 46.18
CA TRP A 204 -4.70 -15.58 44.92
C TRP A 204 -3.86 -15.18 43.72
N PHE A 205 -3.27 -13.98 43.73
CA PHE A 205 -2.30 -13.57 42.72
C PHE A 205 -1.07 -14.51 42.72
N TYR A 206 -0.49 -14.84 43.87
CA TYR A 206 0.61 -15.81 43.93
C TYR A 206 0.20 -17.20 43.43
N THR A 207 -1.03 -17.64 43.72
CA THR A 207 -1.56 -18.91 43.18
C THR A 207 -1.66 -18.89 41.66
N TYR A 208 -2.00 -17.74 41.07
CA TYR A 208 -2.01 -17.54 39.63
C TYR A 208 -0.59 -17.61 39.03
N GLN A 209 0.41 -17.01 39.68
CA GLN A 209 1.82 -17.03 39.23
C GLN A 209 2.41 -18.45 39.10
N GLU A 210 1.85 -19.43 39.82
CA GLU A 210 2.25 -20.84 39.71
C GLU A 210 1.72 -21.53 38.44
N CYS A 211 0.84 -20.88 37.67
CA CYS A 211 0.25 -21.45 36.46
C CYS A 211 1.12 -21.16 35.24
N GLU A 212 1.15 -22.08 34.28
CA GLU A 212 1.83 -21.86 33.00
C GLU A 212 1.19 -20.72 32.22
N LEU A 213 2.01 -19.84 31.64
CA LEU A 213 1.55 -18.73 30.80
C LEU A 213 1.42 -19.17 29.33
N LYS A 214 0.28 -18.86 28.73
CA LYS A 214 -0.06 -19.14 27.33
C LYS A 214 -0.54 -17.87 26.65
N GLY A 215 -0.52 -17.84 25.32
CA GLY A 215 -1.01 -16.68 24.56
C GLY A 215 -2.46 -16.31 24.90
N SER A 216 -3.29 -17.25 25.35
CA SER A 216 -4.64 -16.97 25.88
C SER A 216 -4.66 -16.01 27.09
N ASP A 217 -3.55 -15.82 27.80
CA ASP A 217 -3.45 -14.98 29.00
C ASP A 217 -3.20 -13.49 28.69
N GLN A 218 -3.10 -13.12 27.41
CA GLN A 218 -3.01 -11.74 26.92
C GLN A 218 -3.95 -10.77 27.65
N ARG A 219 -5.25 -11.11 27.73
CA ARG A 219 -6.25 -10.25 28.37
C ARG A 219 -6.05 -10.14 29.88
N THR A 220 -5.50 -11.18 30.52
CA THR A 220 -5.12 -11.14 31.94
C THR A 220 -4.02 -10.11 32.18
N PHE A 221 -3.02 -10.02 31.30
CA PHE A 221 -1.98 -9.00 31.41
C PHE A 221 -2.51 -7.58 31.19
N LEU A 222 -3.44 -7.37 30.25
CA LEU A 222 -4.15 -6.09 30.12
C LEU A 222 -4.85 -5.70 31.43
N MET A 223 -5.49 -6.66 32.12
CA MET A 223 -6.10 -6.42 33.43
C MET A 223 -5.04 -6.07 34.49
N LEU A 224 -3.91 -6.76 34.51
CA LEU A 224 -2.83 -6.47 35.44
C LEU A 224 -2.24 -5.07 35.21
N PHE A 225 -2.02 -4.67 33.95
CA PHE A 225 -1.61 -3.30 33.62
C PHE A 225 -2.64 -2.26 34.04
N SER A 226 -3.93 -2.59 33.87
CA SER A 226 -5.07 -1.77 34.29
C SER A 226 -5.09 -1.56 35.82
N LEU A 227 -4.71 -2.57 36.62
CA LEU A 227 -4.63 -2.47 38.09
C LEU A 227 -3.40 -1.67 38.58
N VAL A 228 -2.29 -1.70 37.84
CA VAL A 228 -1.09 -0.90 38.17
C VAL A 228 -1.30 0.59 37.83
N SER A 229 -2.18 0.89 36.88
CA SER A 229 -2.56 2.24 36.49
C SER A 229 -3.33 2.97 37.60
N LYS A 230 -3.01 4.25 37.85
CA LYS A 230 -3.64 5.13 38.87
C LYS A 230 -5.14 5.42 38.64
N THR A 231 -5.76 4.80 37.64
CA THR A 231 -7.11 5.12 37.15
C THR A 231 -8.22 4.27 37.76
N MET A 232 -7.88 3.23 38.51
CA MET A 232 -8.80 2.61 39.46
C MET A 232 -8.85 3.50 40.70
N THR A 233 -10.06 3.94 41.07
CA THR A 233 -10.39 4.58 42.36
C THR A 233 -9.40 4.21 43.44
N ASP A 234 -8.84 5.21 44.15
CA ASP A 234 -7.83 5.23 45.24
C ASP A 234 -7.82 4.06 46.29
N ASN A 235 -8.10 2.82 45.89
CA ASN A 235 -8.53 1.70 46.74
C ASN A 235 -7.70 0.43 46.53
N VAL A 236 -6.86 0.34 45.47
CA VAL A 236 -5.90 -0.77 45.36
C VAL A 236 -4.64 -0.38 46.11
N ASP A 237 -4.31 -1.15 47.15
CA ASP A 237 -3.12 -0.94 47.98
C ASP A 237 -1.84 -0.96 47.14
N ASP A 238 -0.90 -0.05 47.45
CA ASP A 238 0.34 0.10 46.69
C ASP A 238 1.21 -1.16 46.74
N ARG A 239 1.07 -2.00 47.77
CA ARG A 239 1.74 -3.30 47.81
C ARG A 239 1.28 -4.20 46.66
N ILE A 240 -0.01 -4.26 46.37
CA ILE A 240 -0.55 -5.07 45.26
C ILE A 240 -0.01 -4.58 43.93
N LYS A 241 -0.03 -3.26 43.71
CA LYS A 241 0.51 -2.67 42.47
C LYS A 241 1.98 -3.02 42.28
N ASN A 242 2.78 -2.94 43.34
CA ASN A 242 4.19 -3.27 43.31
C ASN A 242 4.45 -4.75 43.01
N GLU A 243 3.69 -5.67 43.62
CA GLU A 243 3.79 -7.11 43.35
C GLU A 243 3.38 -7.45 41.91
N ILE A 244 2.29 -6.85 41.41
CA ILE A 244 1.85 -7.02 40.01
C ILE A 244 2.92 -6.50 39.05
N TYR A 245 3.46 -5.31 39.30
CA TYR A 245 4.48 -4.71 38.46
C TYR A 245 5.79 -5.52 38.47
N ALA A 246 6.20 -6.05 39.63
CA ALA A 246 7.36 -6.94 39.74
C ALA A 246 7.17 -8.25 38.98
N TYR A 247 5.95 -8.82 39.02
CA TYR A 247 5.62 -10.00 38.25
C TYR A 247 5.67 -9.73 36.74
N ILE A 248 5.06 -8.64 36.26
CA ILE A 248 5.11 -8.25 34.85
C ILE A 248 6.57 -8.14 34.38
N LYS A 249 7.44 -7.48 35.16
CA LYS A 249 8.88 -7.40 34.84
C LYS A 249 9.54 -8.78 34.78
N THR A 250 9.23 -9.67 35.71
CA THR A 250 9.76 -11.04 35.73
C THR A 250 9.37 -11.80 34.46
N VAL A 251 8.13 -11.63 33.99
CA VAL A 251 7.64 -12.26 32.75
C VAL A 251 8.33 -11.67 31.52
N ILE A 252 8.48 -10.34 31.46
CA ILE A 252 9.25 -9.67 30.39
C ILE A 252 10.69 -10.21 30.35
N ASP A 253 11.36 -10.27 31.51
CA ASP A 253 12.74 -10.78 31.60
C ASP A 253 12.86 -12.26 31.20
N ALA A 254 11.82 -13.06 31.45
CA ALA A 254 11.74 -14.44 31.00
C ALA A 254 11.54 -14.53 29.48
N ASN A 255 10.65 -13.70 28.91
CA ASN A 255 10.45 -13.63 27.46
C ASN A 255 11.72 -13.17 26.73
N LEU A 256 12.45 -12.17 27.25
CA LEU A 256 13.74 -11.72 26.70
C LEU A 256 14.80 -12.84 26.63
N LYS A 257 14.72 -13.84 27.51
CA LYS A 257 15.66 -14.97 27.59
C LYS A 257 15.15 -16.23 26.87
N ALA A 258 13.92 -16.22 26.36
CA ALA A 258 13.35 -17.36 25.65
C ALA A 258 14.07 -17.60 24.32
N ALA A 259 14.24 -18.87 23.94
CA ALA A 259 15.00 -19.24 22.74
C ALA A 259 14.39 -18.74 21.41
N GLY A 260 13.12 -18.32 21.43
CA GLY A 260 12.43 -17.74 20.28
C GLY A 260 12.41 -16.21 20.25
N TYR A 261 12.98 -15.52 21.26
CA TYR A 261 12.98 -14.07 21.29
C TYR A 261 14.04 -13.49 20.33
N SER A 262 13.60 -12.57 19.47
CA SER A 262 14.47 -11.79 18.60
C SER A 262 14.22 -10.30 18.81
N GLU A 263 15.22 -9.61 19.36
CA GLU A 263 15.15 -8.15 19.52
C GLU A 263 15.03 -7.44 18.17
N GLU A 264 15.73 -7.94 17.15
CA GLU A 264 15.69 -7.40 15.79
C GLU A 264 14.28 -7.51 15.18
N GLU A 265 13.57 -8.61 15.46
CA GLU A 265 12.19 -8.81 15.02
C GLU A 265 11.24 -7.81 15.69
N MET A 266 11.35 -7.62 17.01
CA MET A 266 10.55 -6.63 17.75
C MET A 266 10.81 -5.20 17.27
N VAL A 267 12.07 -4.85 17.03
CA VAL A 267 12.45 -3.55 16.46
C VAL A 267 11.89 -3.39 15.04
N SER A 268 11.92 -4.45 14.24
CA SER A 268 11.35 -4.46 12.89
C SER A 268 9.81 -4.33 12.91
N GLN A 269 9.13 -4.95 13.87
CA GLN A 269 7.68 -4.82 14.07
C GLN A 269 7.30 -3.38 14.41
N ILE A 270 8.06 -2.71 15.30
CA ILE A 270 7.90 -1.28 15.56
C ILE A 270 8.16 -0.45 14.28
N GLY A 271 9.20 -0.79 13.52
CA GLY A 271 9.51 -0.17 12.24
C GLY A 271 8.38 -0.28 11.22
N TYR A 272 7.69 -1.43 11.16
CA TYR A 272 6.52 -1.63 10.31
C TYR A 272 5.37 -0.69 10.69
N PHE A 273 5.15 -0.44 11.99
CA PHE A 273 4.18 0.57 12.44
C PHE A 273 4.57 1.97 11.98
N PHE A 274 5.85 2.34 12.03
CA PHE A 274 6.33 3.63 11.52
C PHE A 274 6.10 3.74 10.01
N ASP A 275 6.46 2.72 9.23
CA ASP A 275 6.25 2.72 7.77
C ASP A 275 4.75 2.90 7.42
N ARG A 276 3.83 2.34 8.22
CA ARG A 276 2.37 2.49 8.04
C ARG A 276 1.87 3.92 8.31
N THR A 277 2.55 4.70 9.15
CA THR A 277 2.18 6.10 9.43
C THR A 277 2.81 7.09 8.45
N GLN A 278 3.62 6.63 7.51
CA GLN A 278 4.34 7.49 6.59
C GLN A 278 3.37 8.34 5.74
N PRO A 279 3.61 9.65 5.61
CA PRO A 279 2.81 10.50 4.73
C PRO A 279 3.04 10.14 3.26
N SER A 280 2.04 10.47 2.42
CA SER A 280 2.05 10.23 0.96
C SER A 280 1.92 11.55 0.20
N ASP A 281 2.73 12.54 0.56
CA ASP A 281 2.69 13.86 -0.05
C ASP A 281 3.49 13.90 -1.36
N GLN A 282 3.05 14.75 -2.30
CA GLN A 282 3.81 15.01 -3.52
C GLN A 282 4.79 16.16 -3.31
N LEU A 283 6.07 15.90 -3.50
CA LEU A 283 7.09 16.95 -3.45
C LEU A 283 6.92 17.96 -4.60
N GLN A 284 7.05 19.24 -4.27
CA GLN A 284 6.85 20.37 -5.18
C GLN A 284 8.14 20.82 -5.90
N TYR A 285 9.10 19.92 -6.11
CA TYR A 285 10.35 20.20 -6.82
C TYR A 285 10.22 19.85 -8.32
N THR A 286 9.81 20.83 -9.11
CA THR A 286 9.42 20.61 -10.52
C THR A 286 10.59 20.25 -11.42
N LEU A 287 11.75 20.87 -11.24
CA LEU A 287 12.93 20.58 -12.06
C LEU A 287 13.56 19.27 -11.65
N LEU A 288 13.68 19.00 -10.34
CA LEU A 288 14.17 17.69 -9.86
C LEU A 288 13.29 16.56 -10.38
N ARG A 289 11.95 16.71 -10.34
CA ARG A 289 11.01 15.71 -10.89
C ARG A 289 11.22 15.47 -12.39
N LYS A 290 11.49 16.53 -13.15
CA LYS A 290 11.62 16.44 -14.61
C LYS A 290 12.97 15.89 -15.07
N HIS A 291 14.04 16.20 -14.33
CA HIS A 291 15.42 15.98 -14.79
C HIS A 291 16.19 14.93 -14.01
N CYS A 292 15.77 14.55 -12.80
CA CYS A 292 16.43 13.49 -12.01
C CYS A 292 15.76 12.13 -12.25
N ARG A 293 16.56 11.10 -12.54
CA ARG A 293 16.04 9.72 -12.70
C ARG A 293 15.68 9.06 -11.37
N GLU A 294 16.30 9.52 -10.28
CA GLU A 294 16.16 8.97 -8.93
C GLU A 294 15.19 9.78 -8.06
N PHE A 295 14.28 10.56 -8.67
CA PHE A 295 13.36 11.43 -7.94
C PHE A 295 12.41 10.67 -6.99
N ASP A 296 12.00 9.45 -7.36
CA ASP A 296 11.16 8.60 -6.51
C ASP A 296 11.91 8.19 -5.22
N GLU A 297 13.22 7.98 -5.29
CA GLU A 297 14.05 7.67 -4.13
C GLU A 297 14.20 8.89 -3.20
N LEU A 298 14.41 10.08 -3.76
CA LEU A 298 14.41 11.34 -2.99
C LEU A 298 13.05 11.56 -2.30
N THR A 299 11.96 11.27 -3.00
CA THR A 299 10.61 11.34 -2.44
C THR A 299 10.45 10.35 -1.29
N SER A 300 10.89 9.10 -1.46
CA SER A 300 10.86 8.08 -0.40
C SER A 300 11.66 8.50 0.84
N VAL A 301 12.87 9.04 0.67
CA VAL A 301 13.72 9.52 1.77
C VAL A 301 13.06 10.69 2.50
N MET A 302 12.52 11.67 1.75
CA MET A 302 11.82 12.81 2.34
C MET A 302 10.58 12.40 3.12
N MET A 303 9.75 11.49 2.57
CA MET A 303 8.56 11.00 3.27
C MET A 303 8.92 10.25 4.57
N GLN A 304 10.02 9.49 4.58
CA GLN A 304 10.49 8.83 5.80
C GLN A 304 11.00 9.81 6.86
N ALA A 305 11.77 10.82 6.47
CA ALA A 305 12.20 11.86 7.40
C ALA A 305 11.00 12.65 7.93
N LYS A 306 10.06 13.02 7.07
CA LYS A 306 8.82 13.71 7.44
C LYS A 306 7.96 12.90 8.42
N ASN A 307 7.98 11.57 8.31
CA ASN A 307 7.29 10.68 9.25
C ASN A 307 7.77 10.83 10.71
N ASN A 308 8.95 11.41 10.96
CA ASN A 308 9.39 11.76 12.32
C ASN A 308 8.37 12.65 13.04
N ILE A 309 7.59 13.48 12.32
CA ILE A 309 6.51 14.28 12.91
C ILE A 309 5.42 13.37 13.48
N ASN A 310 4.95 12.39 12.69
CA ASN A 310 3.90 11.46 13.12
C ASN A 310 4.37 10.55 14.26
N ILE A 311 5.64 10.13 14.22
CA ILE A 311 6.28 9.36 15.30
C ILE A 311 6.34 10.20 16.58
N LEU A 312 6.79 11.46 16.49
CA LEU A 312 6.84 12.37 17.64
C LEU A 312 5.45 12.64 18.20
N GLU A 313 4.46 12.91 17.36
CA GLU A 313 3.08 13.11 17.78
C GLU A 313 2.52 11.90 18.54
N PHE A 314 2.76 10.69 18.02
CA PHE A 314 2.39 9.45 18.68
C PHE A 314 3.05 9.31 20.06
N ILE A 315 4.35 9.57 20.15
CA ILE A 315 5.11 9.47 21.40
C ILE A 315 4.63 10.51 22.41
N LEU A 316 4.45 11.77 21.99
CA LEU A 316 3.93 12.82 22.85
C LEU A 316 2.54 12.48 23.39
N ARG A 317 1.64 11.98 22.53
CA ARG A 317 0.30 11.53 22.95
C ARG A 317 0.36 10.35 23.92
N THR A 318 1.32 9.45 23.75
CA THR A 318 1.48 8.27 24.61
C THR A 318 2.06 8.62 25.99
N ILE A 319 2.96 9.61 26.05
CA ILE A 319 3.61 10.03 27.29
C ILE A 319 2.74 11.03 28.08
N HIS A 320 2.03 11.91 27.37
CA HIS A 320 1.20 12.95 27.97
C HIS A 320 -0.26 12.49 28.06
N VAL A 321 -0.52 11.58 29.00
CA VAL A 321 -1.87 11.07 29.25
C VAL A 321 -2.54 11.93 30.33
N PRO A 322 -3.75 12.45 30.08
CA PRO A 322 -4.49 13.18 31.10
C PRO A 322 -5.01 12.22 32.19
N ILE A 323 -5.01 12.66 33.45
CA ILE A 323 -5.22 11.83 34.65
C ILE A 323 -6.68 11.30 34.74
N ASP A 324 -7.61 11.87 33.97
CA ASP A 324 -9.05 11.69 34.06
C ASP A 324 -9.63 10.55 33.21
N GLU A 325 -8.81 9.81 32.44
CA GLU A 325 -9.27 8.63 31.71
C GLU A 325 -9.67 7.50 32.67
N LYS A 326 -10.97 7.39 32.94
CA LYS A 326 -11.53 6.27 33.72
C LYS A 326 -11.33 4.96 32.98
N ASN A 327 -10.80 3.99 33.72
CA ASN A 327 -10.50 2.67 33.21
C ASN A 327 -11.71 1.74 33.42
N THR A 328 -12.44 1.44 32.35
CA THR A 328 -13.61 0.54 32.36
C THR A 328 -13.22 -0.93 32.17
N PHE A 329 -11.96 -1.19 31.79
CA PHE A 329 -11.47 -2.51 31.41
C PHE A 329 -11.64 -3.56 32.51
N LEU A 330 -11.44 -3.20 33.78
CA LEU A 330 -11.57 -4.16 34.89
C LEU A 330 -12.96 -4.79 34.96
N LYS A 331 -14.01 -3.97 34.79
CA LYS A 331 -15.39 -4.45 34.81
C LYS A 331 -15.69 -5.35 33.61
N GLU A 332 -15.22 -4.95 32.44
CA GLU A 332 -15.36 -5.73 31.20
C GLU A 332 -14.63 -7.07 31.31
N TYR A 333 -13.40 -7.05 31.82
CA TYR A 333 -12.59 -8.25 32.04
C TYR A 333 -13.22 -9.23 33.05
N ILE A 334 -13.80 -8.73 34.15
CA ILE A 334 -14.57 -9.57 35.08
C ILE A 334 -15.72 -10.26 34.34
N ASN A 335 -16.47 -9.52 33.53
CA ASN A 335 -17.57 -10.07 32.75
C ASN A 335 -17.10 -11.12 31.74
N GLU A 336 -15.92 -10.93 31.14
CA GLU A 336 -15.31 -11.88 30.21
C GLU A 336 -14.88 -13.17 30.90
N ILE A 337 -14.24 -13.11 32.06
CA ILE A 337 -13.90 -14.31 32.85
C ILE A 337 -15.16 -15.10 33.18
N ILE A 338 -16.23 -14.41 33.58
CA ILE A 338 -17.50 -15.07 33.89
C ILE A 338 -18.13 -15.66 32.62
N ALA A 339 -18.04 -14.96 31.48
CA ALA A 339 -18.58 -15.41 30.21
C ALA A 339 -17.76 -16.51 29.54
N ALA A 340 -16.50 -16.72 29.95
CA ALA A 340 -15.58 -17.66 29.34
C ALA A 340 -16.20 -19.08 29.28
N PRO A 341 -16.11 -19.76 28.11
CA PRO A 341 -16.64 -21.10 27.95
C PRO A 341 -15.88 -22.10 28.82
N ASN A 342 -16.59 -23.04 29.46
CA ASN A 342 -15.95 -24.17 30.09
C ASN A 342 -15.39 -25.13 29.02
N GLN A 343 -14.52 -26.06 29.41
CA GLN A 343 -13.88 -26.99 28.46
C GLN A 343 -14.88 -27.76 27.59
N VAL A 344 -16.06 -28.13 28.14
CA VAL A 344 -17.14 -28.83 27.40
C VAL A 344 -17.90 -27.94 26.42
N GLU A 345 -17.82 -26.61 26.57
CA GLU A 345 -18.46 -25.62 25.70
C GLU A 345 -17.55 -25.18 24.56
N LYS A 346 -16.22 -25.33 24.73
CA LYS A 346 -15.17 -24.76 23.85
C LYS A 346 -15.42 -25.04 22.37
N ASP A 347 -15.66 -26.29 21.99
CA ASP A 347 -15.88 -26.67 20.58
C ASP A 347 -17.07 -25.95 19.94
N VAL A 348 -18.12 -25.69 20.72
CA VAL A 348 -19.34 -25.01 20.23
C VAL A 348 -19.08 -23.52 20.04
N TYR A 349 -18.31 -22.91 20.93
CA TYR A 349 -17.89 -21.52 20.81
C TYR A 349 -16.87 -21.33 19.67
N ASP A 350 -15.92 -22.26 19.51
CA ASP A 350 -14.97 -22.28 18.41
C ASP A 350 -15.68 -22.44 17.05
N GLU A 351 -16.74 -23.26 16.99
CA GLU A 351 -17.59 -23.36 15.79
C GLU A 351 -18.25 -22.01 15.47
N ILE A 352 -18.75 -21.27 16.46
CA ILE A 352 -19.34 -19.94 16.24
C ILE A 352 -18.27 -18.97 15.72
N ALA A 353 -17.14 -18.85 16.41
CA ALA A 353 -16.06 -17.93 16.05
C ALA A 353 -15.54 -18.18 14.64
N TYR A 354 -15.32 -19.45 14.27
CA TYR A 354 -14.89 -19.82 12.92
C TYR A 354 -15.91 -19.42 11.85
N ASN A 355 -17.20 -19.71 12.07
CA ASN A 355 -18.23 -19.35 11.09
C ASN A 355 -18.47 -17.84 11.00
N GLU A 356 -18.32 -17.09 12.10
CA GLU A 356 -18.36 -15.62 12.09
C GLU A 356 -17.19 -15.04 11.27
N LEU A 357 -16.01 -15.67 11.32
CA LEU A 357 -14.87 -15.29 10.49
C LEU A 357 -15.12 -15.52 9.00
N ILE A 358 -15.76 -16.64 8.63
CA ILE A 358 -16.19 -16.90 7.24
C ILE A 358 -17.11 -15.79 6.74
N ILE A 359 -18.05 -15.32 7.58
CA ILE A 359 -18.97 -14.23 7.23
C ILE A 359 -18.19 -12.91 7.06
N ARG A 360 -17.31 -12.55 8.01
CA ARG A 360 -16.47 -11.35 7.94
C ARG A 360 -15.62 -11.29 6.67
N LEU A 361 -15.08 -12.43 6.25
CA LEU A 361 -14.26 -12.54 5.02
C LEU A 361 -15.10 -12.74 3.74
N GLY A 362 -16.42 -12.56 3.80
CA GLY A 362 -17.31 -12.62 2.64
C GLY A 362 -17.39 -14.02 2.00
N GLY A 363 -17.38 -15.08 2.81
CA GLY A 363 -17.51 -16.47 2.35
C GLY A 363 -16.20 -17.12 1.89
N GLN A 364 -15.05 -16.49 2.16
CA GLN A 364 -13.72 -17.02 1.84
C GLN A 364 -13.25 -18.04 2.88
N VAL A 365 -13.72 -19.28 2.73
CA VAL A 365 -13.49 -20.36 3.70
C VAL A 365 -12.01 -20.71 3.87
N GLY A 366 -11.21 -20.65 2.80
CA GLY A 366 -9.77 -20.93 2.85
C GLY A 366 -9.03 -19.97 3.79
N LEU A 367 -9.18 -18.66 3.54
CA LEU A 367 -8.60 -17.61 4.37
C LEU A 367 -9.14 -17.65 5.81
N ALA A 368 -10.43 -17.91 5.99
CA ALA A 368 -11.02 -18.05 7.33
C ALA A 368 -10.41 -19.24 8.10
N LYS A 369 -10.11 -20.35 7.41
CA LYS A 369 -9.52 -21.53 8.03
C LYS A 369 -8.08 -21.27 8.47
N GLU A 370 -7.31 -20.62 7.62
CA GLU A 370 -5.94 -20.20 7.92
C GLU A 370 -5.91 -19.24 9.12
N GLN A 371 -6.63 -18.12 9.04
CA GLN A 371 -6.69 -17.14 10.12
C GLN A 371 -7.21 -17.73 11.45
N PHE A 372 -8.18 -18.65 11.41
CA PHE A 372 -8.66 -19.30 12.63
C PHE A 372 -7.65 -20.29 13.19
N ALA A 373 -6.92 -21.02 12.34
CA ALA A 373 -5.85 -21.91 12.79
C ALA A 373 -4.71 -21.11 13.45
N ASP A 374 -4.30 -20.00 12.82
CA ASP A 374 -3.27 -19.10 13.36
C ASP A 374 -3.70 -18.53 14.73
N GLU A 375 -4.97 -18.13 14.88
CA GLU A 375 -5.50 -17.62 16.16
C GLU A 375 -5.48 -18.71 17.25
N GLN A 376 -5.84 -19.95 16.92
CA GLN A 376 -5.83 -21.08 17.86
C GLN A 376 -4.40 -21.47 18.25
N GLU A 377 -3.47 -21.43 17.30
CA GLU A 377 -2.04 -21.67 17.55
C GLU A 377 -1.46 -20.58 18.47
N ARG A 378 -1.73 -19.31 18.18
CA ARG A 378 -1.33 -18.18 19.05
C ARG A 378 -1.90 -18.31 20.47
N LYS A 379 -3.14 -18.78 20.63
CA LYS A 379 -3.72 -18.99 21.98
C LYS A 379 -3.04 -20.14 22.73
N ALA A 380 -2.59 -21.17 22.02
CA ALA A 380 -1.97 -22.37 22.59
C ALA A 380 -0.45 -22.24 22.79
N SER A 381 0.20 -21.31 22.08
CA SER A 381 1.63 -21.04 22.22
C SER A 381 1.94 -20.45 23.60
N ASP A 382 3.22 -20.45 23.95
CA ASP A 382 3.68 -19.71 25.12
C ASP A 382 3.44 -18.21 24.92
N LEU A 383 3.17 -17.50 26.02
CA LEU A 383 2.91 -16.06 25.97
C LEU A 383 4.20 -15.30 25.60
N ASP A 384 4.16 -14.54 24.51
CA ASP A 384 5.16 -13.51 24.21
C ASP A 384 4.63 -12.13 24.59
N LEU A 385 4.80 -11.76 25.87
CA LEU A 385 4.24 -10.52 26.39
C LEU A 385 4.81 -9.28 25.69
N ILE A 386 6.05 -9.35 25.18
CA ILE A 386 6.72 -8.21 24.53
C ILE A 386 6.04 -7.91 23.20
N ALA A 387 5.78 -8.93 22.38
CA ALA A 387 5.05 -8.79 21.13
C ALA A 387 3.64 -8.21 21.35
N GLU A 388 2.92 -8.73 22.35
CA GLU A 388 1.58 -8.26 22.71
C GLU A 388 1.56 -6.79 23.15
N MET A 389 2.53 -6.39 23.98
CA MET A 389 2.68 -5.00 24.40
C MET A 389 2.93 -4.08 23.21
N ILE A 390 3.80 -4.47 22.27
CA ILE A 390 4.08 -3.69 21.06
C ILE A 390 2.80 -3.54 20.23
N ASP A 391 2.05 -4.62 20.00
CA ASP A 391 0.79 -4.56 19.26
C ASP A 391 -0.21 -3.60 19.93
N TRP A 392 -0.44 -3.74 21.24
CA TRP A 392 -1.37 -2.88 21.98
C TRP A 392 -0.96 -1.40 22.03
N ILE A 393 0.34 -1.11 22.05
CA ILE A 393 0.84 0.27 22.03
C ILE A 393 0.48 0.97 20.71
N TYR A 394 0.66 0.29 19.59
CA TYR A 394 0.55 0.86 18.24
C TYR A 394 -0.80 0.61 17.53
N GLU A 395 -1.67 -0.21 18.11
CA GLU A 395 -3.04 -0.37 17.64
C GLU A 395 -3.88 0.89 17.95
N ARG A 396 -4.53 1.44 16.91
CA ARG A 396 -5.14 2.79 16.95
C ARG A 396 -6.49 2.82 17.68
N ASP A 397 -7.20 1.69 17.78
CA ASP A 397 -8.62 1.64 18.16
C ASP A 397 -8.95 0.60 19.26
N SER A 398 -7.97 0.16 20.05
CA SER A 398 -8.26 -0.73 21.18
C SER A 398 -9.00 0.04 22.27
N GLN A 399 -10.33 -0.07 22.32
CA GLN A 399 -11.17 0.46 23.41
C GLN A 399 -10.67 -0.03 24.80
N ASP A 400 -10.01 -1.18 24.79
CA ASP A 400 -9.46 -1.88 25.95
C ASP A 400 -8.18 -1.24 26.53
N VAL A 401 -7.45 -0.43 25.74
CA VAL A 401 -6.14 0.15 26.14
C VAL A 401 -6.25 1.66 26.27
N ASN A 402 -6.49 2.13 27.50
CA ASN A 402 -6.45 3.56 27.82
C ASN A 402 -5.02 4.12 27.77
N GLY A 403 -4.88 5.45 27.82
CA GLY A 403 -3.59 6.11 27.74
C GLY A 403 -2.62 5.66 28.83
N GLN A 404 -3.09 5.45 30.06
CA GLN A 404 -2.20 5.12 31.19
C GLN A 404 -1.66 3.68 31.09
N ILE A 405 -2.46 2.72 30.63
CA ILE A 405 -2.01 1.36 30.32
C ILE A 405 -0.97 1.42 29.20
N ARG A 406 -1.25 2.19 28.14
CA ARG A 406 -0.35 2.39 27.01
C ARG A 406 1.01 2.97 27.45
N LEU A 407 0.98 4.00 28.29
CA LEU A 407 2.19 4.61 28.86
C LEU A 407 3.00 3.59 29.66
N ASN A 408 2.35 2.84 30.55
CA ASN A 408 3.05 1.83 31.36
C ASN A 408 3.74 0.77 30.49
N MET A 409 3.05 0.28 29.45
CA MET A 409 3.63 -0.68 28.50
C MET A 409 4.80 -0.05 27.74
N PHE A 410 4.61 1.17 27.22
CA PHE A 410 5.62 1.93 26.49
C PHE A 410 6.89 2.18 27.31
N THR A 411 6.76 2.51 28.61
CA THR A 411 7.90 2.67 29.53
C THR A 411 8.65 1.35 29.70
N LEU A 412 7.94 0.23 29.86
CA LEU A 412 8.57 -1.09 30.03
C LEU A 412 9.31 -1.56 28.77
N THR A 413 8.85 -1.17 27.58
CA THR A 413 9.47 -1.48 26.28
C THR A 413 10.32 -0.34 25.70
N LYS A 414 10.66 0.68 26.50
CA LYS A 414 11.39 1.90 26.07
C LYS A 414 12.62 1.59 25.21
N MET A 415 13.44 0.61 25.61
CA MET A 415 14.66 0.26 24.89
C MET A 415 14.38 -0.11 23.43
N LEU A 416 13.29 -0.83 23.17
CA LEU A 416 12.91 -1.27 21.82
C LEU A 416 12.46 -0.07 20.97
N HIS A 417 11.70 0.86 21.57
CA HIS A 417 11.28 2.09 20.90
C HIS A 417 12.48 2.98 20.54
N GLU A 418 13.45 3.14 21.43
CA GLU A 418 14.68 3.88 21.14
C GLU A 418 15.49 3.26 19.99
N LYS A 419 15.62 1.93 19.98
CA LYS A 419 16.30 1.20 18.91
C LYS A 419 15.57 1.34 17.58
N ALA A 420 14.24 1.22 17.58
CA ALA A 420 13.43 1.39 16.38
C ALA A 420 13.50 2.82 15.80
N VAL A 421 13.47 3.85 16.65
CA VAL A 421 13.63 5.24 16.20
C VAL A 421 15.01 5.49 15.58
N LYS A 422 16.07 4.91 16.17
CA LYS A 422 17.43 4.97 15.61
C LYS A 422 17.52 4.25 14.27
N ALA A 423 16.98 3.02 14.18
CA ALA A 423 16.95 2.25 12.95
C ALA A 423 16.16 2.95 11.83
N HIS A 424 15.03 3.58 12.16
CA HIS A 424 14.25 4.40 11.23
C HIS A 424 15.09 5.58 10.69
N ALA A 425 15.78 6.30 11.58
CA ALA A 425 16.65 7.40 11.17
C ALA A 425 17.81 6.95 10.27
N GLU A 426 18.46 5.84 10.63
CA GLU A 426 19.56 5.26 9.85
C GLU A 426 19.10 4.79 8.46
N LYS A 427 17.88 4.24 8.35
CA LYS A 427 17.28 3.76 7.08
C LYS A 427 17.16 4.86 6.02
N TYR A 428 16.77 6.08 6.38
CA TYR A 428 16.70 7.19 5.41
C TYR A 428 18.02 7.98 5.30
N ARG A 429 18.79 8.11 6.38
CA ARG A 429 20.10 8.80 6.36
C ARG A 429 21.12 8.07 5.48
N SER A 430 21.16 6.73 5.52
CA SER A 430 22.04 5.92 4.67
C SER A 430 21.72 6.01 3.17
N ARG A 431 20.49 6.40 2.82
CA ARG A 431 20.03 6.61 1.44
C ARG A 431 20.12 8.06 0.98
N ARG A 432 20.63 8.98 1.82
CA ARG A 432 20.88 10.37 1.45
C ARG A 432 22.07 10.42 0.48
N LYS A 433 21.81 10.76 -0.78
CA LYS A 433 22.83 10.91 -1.82
C LYS A 433 23.20 12.39 -2.00
N SER A 434 24.47 12.65 -2.24
CA SER A 434 24.98 13.96 -2.68
C SER A 434 25.16 14.05 -4.20
N SER A 435 25.13 12.92 -4.89
CA SER A 435 25.27 12.84 -6.34
C SER A 435 24.09 12.10 -6.95
N LEU A 436 23.50 12.65 -8.01
CA LEU A 436 22.31 12.10 -8.65
C LEU A 436 22.46 12.05 -10.17
N GLN A 437 21.81 11.08 -10.80
CA GLN A 437 21.77 10.99 -12.26
C GLN A 437 20.78 12.00 -12.84
N VAL A 438 21.30 13.01 -13.55
CA VAL A 438 20.52 14.10 -14.15
C VAL A 438 20.54 14.00 -15.68
N GLY A 439 19.41 14.32 -16.31
CA GLY A 439 19.26 14.44 -17.77
C GLY A 439 18.57 15.74 -18.17
N ILE A 440 19.27 16.60 -18.91
CA ILE A 440 18.76 17.87 -19.45
C ILE A 440 18.92 17.83 -20.98
N GLY A 441 17.84 17.52 -21.69
CA GLY A 441 17.88 17.33 -23.14
C GLY A 441 18.83 16.18 -23.52
N GLU A 442 19.89 16.49 -24.25
CA GLU A 442 20.93 15.50 -24.62
C GLU A 442 22.09 15.40 -23.61
N TYR A 443 22.17 16.31 -22.64
CA TYR A 443 23.19 16.28 -21.60
C TYR A 443 22.72 15.35 -20.47
N SER A 444 23.44 14.25 -20.24
CA SER A 444 23.18 13.38 -19.08
C SER A 444 24.49 13.00 -18.40
N THR A 445 24.55 13.24 -17.09
CA THR A 445 25.72 12.95 -16.26
C THR A 445 25.28 12.63 -14.83
N LEU A 446 26.19 12.02 -14.08
CA LEU A 446 26.14 12.02 -12.62
C LEU A 446 26.59 13.40 -12.13
N VAL A 447 25.66 14.15 -11.52
CA VAL A 447 25.89 15.50 -10.99
C VAL A 447 26.25 15.39 -9.52
N ASP A 448 27.38 15.98 -9.11
CA ASP A 448 27.70 16.19 -7.70
C ASP A 448 27.16 17.55 -7.24
N PHE A 449 26.12 17.52 -6.42
CA PHE A 449 25.43 18.74 -5.97
C PHE A 449 26.24 19.57 -4.95
N ASN A 450 27.42 19.09 -4.54
CA ASN A 450 28.34 19.87 -3.71
C ASN A 450 29.26 20.80 -4.54
N ASN A 451 29.31 20.65 -5.88
CA ASN A 451 30.28 21.36 -6.71
C ASN A 451 29.65 21.89 -8.01
N GLU A 452 28.94 23.02 -7.90
CA GLU A 452 28.26 23.67 -9.03
C GLU A 452 29.23 24.09 -10.14
N ASP A 453 30.38 24.68 -9.78
CA ASP A 453 31.35 25.20 -10.74
C ASP A 453 31.92 24.11 -11.66
N ASN A 454 32.19 22.93 -11.11
CA ASN A 454 32.66 21.78 -11.87
C ASN A 454 31.62 21.29 -12.90
N GLU A 455 30.33 21.27 -12.53
CA GLU A 455 29.27 20.87 -13.43
C GLU A 455 29.03 21.89 -14.54
N GLN A 456 29.17 23.18 -14.25
CA GLN A 456 29.13 24.23 -15.27
C GLN A 456 30.28 24.07 -16.28
N ALA A 457 31.48 23.72 -15.82
CA ALA A 457 32.60 23.43 -16.71
C ALA A 457 32.35 22.20 -17.60
N LYS A 458 31.74 21.13 -17.08
CA LYS A 458 31.36 19.94 -17.86
C LYS A 458 30.31 20.26 -18.93
N ILE A 459 29.30 21.07 -18.62
CA ILE A 459 28.28 21.53 -19.58
C ILE A 459 28.95 22.27 -20.75
N VAL A 460 29.84 23.23 -20.44
CA VAL A 460 30.58 23.98 -21.46
C VAL A 460 31.42 23.03 -22.32
N ALA A 461 32.16 22.10 -21.72
CA ALA A 461 32.99 21.13 -22.43
C ALA A 461 32.17 20.22 -23.36
N PHE A 462 31.01 19.73 -22.91
CA PHE A 462 30.15 18.85 -23.70
C PHE A 462 29.60 19.55 -24.96
N HIS A 463 29.01 20.74 -24.80
CA HIS A 463 28.43 21.46 -25.93
C HIS A 463 29.51 22.02 -26.88
N THR A 464 30.67 22.43 -26.38
CA THR A 464 31.79 22.84 -27.23
C THR A 464 32.37 21.67 -28.03
N ALA A 465 32.50 20.48 -27.45
CA ALA A 465 32.91 19.28 -28.19
C ALA A 465 31.92 18.92 -29.31
N LYS A 466 30.61 18.97 -29.02
CA LYS A 466 29.57 18.72 -30.03
C LYS A 466 29.57 19.77 -31.14
N ARG A 467 29.79 21.03 -30.79
CA ARG A 467 29.98 22.12 -31.77
C ARG A 467 31.17 21.83 -32.67
N ASP A 468 32.32 21.45 -32.09
CA ASP A 468 33.55 21.21 -32.84
C ASP A 468 33.43 20.00 -33.77
N GLU A 469 32.70 18.95 -33.36
CA GLU A 469 32.33 17.83 -34.22
C GLU A 469 31.43 18.26 -35.38
N GLY A 470 30.40 19.06 -35.10
CA GLY A 470 29.51 19.62 -36.12
C GLY A 470 30.24 20.55 -37.10
N LEU A 471 31.22 21.32 -36.63
CA LEU A 471 32.07 22.16 -37.48
C LEU A 471 32.98 21.33 -38.39
N ARG A 472 33.53 20.20 -37.91
CA ARG A 472 34.34 19.27 -38.72
C ARG A 472 33.54 18.57 -39.81
N ALA A 473 32.24 18.38 -39.61
CA ALA A 473 31.36 17.79 -40.63
C ALA A 473 31.09 18.73 -41.82
N ILE A 474 31.28 20.05 -41.66
CA ILE A 474 31.08 21.05 -42.72
C ILE A 474 32.32 21.10 -43.63
N LYS A 475 32.28 20.37 -44.74
CA LYS A 475 33.33 20.35 -45.76
C LYS A 475 33.18 21.50 -46.75
N ASP A 476 34.23 22.30 -46.93
CA ASP A 476 34.31 23.35 -47.95
C ASP A 476 34.74 22.81 -49.33
N PHE A 477 35.11 21.52 -49.41
CA PHE A 477 35.51 20.84 -50.65
C PHE A 477 34.54 21.04 -51.83
N PRO A 478 33.21 20.98 -51.68
CA PRO A 478 32.26 21.22 -52.78
C PRO A 478 32.31 22.65 -53.32
N ALA A 479 32.64 23.64 -52.48
CA ALA A 479 32.81 25.03 -52.92
C ALA A 479 34.08 25.16 -53.78
N TYR A 480 35.18 24.51 -53.38
CA TYR A 480 36.43 24.49 -54.15
C TYR A 480 36.29 23.76 -55.49
N VAL A 481 35.49 22.69 -55.57
CA VAL A 481 35.15 22.03 -56.84
C VAL A 481 34.37 22.98 -57.77
N GLY A 482 33.42 23.74 -57.24
CA GLY A 482 32.69 24.77 -58.00
C GLY A 482 33.61 25.84 -58.58
N PHE A 483 34.54 26.37 -57.76
CA PHE A 483 35.55 27.32 -58.22
C PHE A 483 36.55 26.71 -59.22
N GLY A 484 36.92 25.43 -59.04
CA GLY A 484 37.81 24.72 -59.96
C GLY A 484 37.17 24.50 -61.34
N ILE A 485 35.89 24.11 -61.39
CA ILE A 485 35.11 24.01 -62.63
C ILE A 485 34.99 25.38 -63.29
N ALA A 486 34.76 26.44 -62.50
CA ALA A 486 34.70 27.79 -63.03
C ALA A 486 36.01 28.23 -63.68
N ALA A 487 37.15 28.02 -63.00
CA ALA A 487 38.47 28.36 -63.52
C ALA A 487 38.81 27.58 -64.80
N ALA A 488 38.54 26.27 -64.82
CA ALA A 488 38.78 25.42 -65.99
C ALA A 488 37.89 25.82 -67.18
N ALA A 489 36.61 26.11 -66.94
CA ALA A 489 35.68 26.57 -67.98
C ALA A 489 36.07 27.96 -68.54
N LEU A 490 36.58 28.86 -67.68
CA LEU A 490 37.04 30.19 -68.08
C LEU A 490 38.28 30.09 -68.98
N VAL A 491 39.25 29.23 -68.63
CA VAL A 491 40.41 28.93 -69.51
C VAL A 491 39.96 28.28 -70.82
N GLY A 492 39.05 27.31 -70.78
CA GLY A 492 38.54 26.63 -71.98
C GLY A 492 37.71 27.51 -72.92
N SER A 493 37.06 28.55 -72.38
CA SER A 493 36.25 29.51 -73.16
C SER A 493 37.07 30.32 -74.18
N PHE A 494 38.37 30.49 -73.95
CA PHE A 494 39.29 31.13 -74.91
C PHE A 494 39.54 30.28 -76.17
N PHE A 495 39.31 28.96 -76.11
CA PHE A 495 39.71 28.03 -77.17
C PHE A 495 38.55 27.40 -77.95
N THR A 496 37.30 27.41 -77.45
CA THR A 496 36.24 26.55 -78.01
C THR A 496 34.83 27.15 -78.17
N SER A 497 34.25 27.86 -77.19
CA SER A 497 32.89 28.45 -77.32
C SER A 497 32.47 29.42 -76.20
N PHE A 498 31.57 30.38 -76.51
CA PHE A 498 30.94 31.32 -75.55
C PHE A 498 30.05 30.63 -74.50
N LEU A 499 29.55 29.41 -74.78
CA LEU A 499 28.75 28.62 -73.82
C LEU A 499 29.52 28.25 -72.54
N LEU A 500 30.86 28.13 -72.62
CA LEU A 500 31.71 27.84 -71.44
C LEU A 500 31.78 29.03 -70.46
N LEU A 501 31.49 30.25 -70.94
CA LEU A 501 31.42 31.45 -70.10
C LEU A 501 30.22 31.37 -69.13
N ALA A 502 29.09 30.84 -69.58
CA ALA A 502 27.91 30.56 -68.75
C ALA A 502 28.19 29.46 -67.71
N VAL A 503 28.95 28.43 -68.07
CA VAL A 503 29.41 27.37 -67.14
C VAL A 503 30.35 27.95 -66.07
N SER A 504 31.21 28.91 -66.45
CA SER A 504 32.08 29.59 -65.47
C SER A 504 31.27 30.40 -64.45
N LEU A 505 30.26 31.13 -64.90
CA LEU A 505 29.36 31.90 -64.02
C LEU A 505 28.52 30.97 -63.12
N GLY A 506 28.06 29.83 -63.66
CA GLY A 506 27.40 28.79 -62.87
C GLY A 506 28.30 28.19 -61.80
N GLY A 507 29.58 27.91 -62.12
CA GLY A 507 30.56 27.40 -61.18
C GLY A 507 30.92 28.40 -60.08
N VAL A 508 31.09 29.68 -60.42
CA VAL A 508 31.28 30.78 -59.44
C VAL A 508 30.05 30.92 -58.55
N GLY A 509 28.84 30.91 -59.12
CA GLY A 509 27.58 30.97 -58.38
C GLY A 509 27.42 29.80 -57.41
N TYR A 510 27.71 28.57 -57.85
CA TYR A 510 27.67 27.36 -57.01
C TYR A 510 28.72 27.40 -55.89
N GLY A 511 29.95 27.83 -56.20
CA GLY A 511 31.03 27.98 -55.22
C GLY A 511 30.70 29.02 -54.13
N LEU A 512 30.23 30.20 -54.54
CA LEU A 512 29.79 31.26 -53.61
C LEU A 512 28.58 30.84 -52.78
N PHE A 513 27.59 30.19 -53.39
CA PHE A 513 26.40 29.71 -52.69
C PHE A 513 26.77 28.69 -51.59
N ASN A 514 27.60 27.69 -51.91
CA ASN A 514 28.05 26.70 -50.91
C ASN A 514 28.90 27.34 -49.80
N LEU A 515 29.77 28.31 -50.12
CA LEU A 515 30.63 28.95 -49.13
C LEU A 515 29.84 29.88 -48.20
N LEU A 516 28.88 30.65 -48.74
CA LEU A 516 27.96 31.48 -47.94
C LEU A 516 26.99 30.63 -47.11
N SER A 517 26.50 29.52 -47.66
CA SER A 517 25.67 28.55 -46.93
C SER A 517 26.46 27.92 -45.78
N ASN A 518 27.70 27.49 -46.01
CA ASN A 518 28.58 26.93 -44.98
C ASN A 518 28.92 27.96 -43.89
N LYS A 519 29.20 29.23 -44.25
CA LYS A 519 29.44 30.31 -43.28
C LYS A 519 28.21 30.57 -42.40
N THR A 520 27.02 30.57 -42.99
CA THR A 520 25.75 30.71 -42.26
C THR A 520 25.50 29.51 -41.34
N LYS A 521 25.75 28.27 -41.81
CA LYS A 521 25.64 27.05 -41.00
C LYS A 521 26.60 27.04 -39.81
N ARG A 522 27.85 27.46 -39.99
CA ARG A 522 28.85 27.59 -38.91
C ARG A 522 28.38 28.61 -37.85
N LYS A 523 27.91 29.78 -38.28
CA LYS A 523 27.37 30.81 -37.38
C LYS A 523 26.13 30.34 -36.63
N GLN A 524 25.23 29.61 -37.30
CA GLN A 524 24.07 28.99 -36.66
C GLN A 524 24.50 27.95 -35.61
N LEU A 525 25.46 27.07 -35.92
CA LEU A 525 26.01 26.09 -34.97
C LEU A 525 26.64 26.76 -33.73
N GLU A 526 27.38 27.86 -33.92
CA GLU A 526 27.93 28.64 -32.80
C GLU A 526 26.83 29.26 -31.95
N GLN A 527 25.83 29.88 -32.57
CA GLN A 527 24.69 30.48 -31.86
C GLN A 527 23.88 29.42 -31.09
N THR A 528 23.53 28.32 -31.73
CA THR A 528 22.79 27.21 -31.11
C THR A 528 23.60 26.54 -29.99
N SER A 529 24.92 26.39 -30.15
CA SER A 529 25.77 25.88 -29.07
C SER A 529 25.81 26.81 -27.87
N ASN A 530 25.95 28.13 -28.08
CA ASN A 530 25.97 29.12 -26.99
C ASN A 530 24.62 29.19 -26.28
N GLU A 531 23.52 29.08 -27.03
CA GLU A 531 22.16 29.04 -26.49
C GLU A 531 21.93 27.76 -25.67
N HIS A 532 22.38 26.59 -26.15
CA HIS A 532 22.32 25.34 -25.38
C HIS A 532 23.18 25.38 -24.11
N ILE A 533 24.39 25.95 -24.16
CA ILE A 533 25.24 26.14 -22.95
C ILE A 533 24.51 27.02 -21.94
N ARG A 534 23.93 28.14 -22.39
CA ARG A 534 23.22 29.07 -21.52
C ARG A 534 21.98 28.43 -20.90
N THR A 535 21.11 27.83 -21.71
CA THR A 535 19.85 27.22 -21.25
C THR A 535 20.09 26.02 -20.34
N THR A 536 21.00 25.11 -20.72
CA THR A 536 21.37 23.95 -19.88
C THR A 536 22.05 24.40 -18.59
N GLY A 537 22.92 25.42 -18.66
CA GLY A 537 23.55 26.01 -17.49
C GLY A 537 22.55 26.65 -16.53
N GLU A 538 21.59 27.43 -17.04
CA GLU A 538 20.52 28.05 -16.25
C GLU A 538 19.62 27.00 -15.56
N ILE A 539 19.19 25.96 -16.29
CA ILE A 539 18.43 24.84 -15.71
C ILE A 539 19.25 24.14 -14.63
N MET A 540 20.56 23.92 -14.86
CA MET A 540 21.43 23.31 -13.86
C MET A 540 21.53 24.17 -12.60
N ARG A 541 21.72 25.49 -12.69
CA ARG A 541 21.76 26.35 -11.48
C ARG A 541 20.45 26.28 -10.69
N GLN A 542 19.31 26.26 -11.39
CA GLN A 542 18.02 26.11 -10.73
C GLN A 542 17.84 24.72 -10.09
N LEU A 543 18.36 23.65 -10.71
CA LEU A 543 18.40 22.32 -10.10
C LEU A 543 19.24 22.29 -8.83
N PHE A 544 20.39 22.96 -8.82
CA PHE A 544 21.22 23.11 -7.60
C PHE A 544 20.46 23.87 -6.51
N ALA A 545 19.71 24.92 -6.86
CA ALA A 545 18.87 25.66 -5.92
C ALA A 545 17.73 24.79 -5.35
N GLU A 546 16.95 24.10 -6.20
CA GLU A 546 15.90 23.17 -5.76
C GLU A 546 16.47 22.06 -4.88
N PHE A 547 17.64 21.50 -5.22
CA PHE A 547 18.26 20.45 -4.41
C PHE A 547 18.74 20.96 -3.05
N LYS A 548 19.22 22.20 -2.98
CA LYS A 548 19.59 22.83 -1.70
C LYS A 548 18.36 23.07 -0.82
N GLU A 549 17.24 23.48 -1.39
CA GLU A 549 15.96 23.58 -0.68
C GLU A 549 15.49 22.21 -0.19
N TYR A 550 15.55 21.19 -1.03
CA TYR A 550 15.28 19.79 -0.65
C TYR A 550 16.14 19.34 0.54
N LEU A 551 17.45 19.58 0.52
CA LEU A 551 18.33 19.20 1.63
C LEU A 551 17.98 19.96 2.92
N LYS A 552 17.64 21.25 2.81
CA LYS A 552 17.23 22.06 3.97
C LYS A 552 15.95 21.50 4.59
N GLU A 553 14.92 21.22 3.78
CA GLU A 553 13.67 20.63 4.25
C GLU A 553 13.92 19.23 4.87
N LEU A 554 14.80 18.43 4.27
CA LEU A 554 15.18 17.12 4.81
C LEU A 554 15.86 17.24 6.17
N ASP A 555 16.77 18.20 6.34
CA ASP A 555 17.45 18.47 7.62
C ASP A 555 16.47 19.00 8.69
N GLU A 556 15.47 19.79 8.29
CA GLU A 556 14.39 20.25 9.19
C GLU A 556 13.56 19.06 9.72
N TYR A 557 13.19 18.10 8.87
CA TYR A 557 12.48 16.90 9.31
C TYR A 557 13.39 15.92 10.09
N ASP A 558 14.66 15.82 9.72
CA ASP A 558 15.65 15.01 10.45
C ASP A 558 15.88 15.53 11.87
N ALA A 559 15.83 16.86 12.08
CA ALA A 559 15.99 17.46 13.41
C ALA A 559 14.92 17.02 14.42
N TYR A 560 13.75 16.53 13.97
CA TYR A 560 12.75 15.94 14.86
C TYR A 560 13.23 14.63 15.50
N HIS A 561 14.18 13.91 14.90
CA HIS A 561 14.78 12.72 15.52
C HIS A 561 15.36 13.04 16.91
N SER A 562 16.09 14.15 17.04
CA SER A 562 16.66 14.56 18.33
C SER A 562 15.58 14.90 19.36
N LYS A 563 14.46 15.50 18.92
CA LYS A 563 13.30 15.77 19.79
C LYS A 563 12.64 14.48 20.25
N ILE A 564 12.48 13.50 19.37
CA ILE A 564 11.94 12.18 19.72
C ILE A 564 12.81 11.52 20.80
N MET A 565 14.14 11.52 20.61
CA MET A 565 15.06 10.95 21.58
C MET A 565 15.05 11.68 22.93
N ASP A 566 14.90 13.01 22.93
CA ASP A 566 14.73 13.79 24.16
C ASP A 566 13.44 13.42 24.91
N GLU A 567 12.31 13.31 24.21
CA GLU A 567 11.04 12.89 24.81
C GLU A 567 11.09 11.45 25.35
N LEU A 568 11.71 10.51 24.62
CA LEU A 568 11.91 9.14 25.09
C LEU A 568 12.76 9.11 26.37
N SER A 569 13.74 9.99 26.51
CA SER A 569 14.62 10.04 27.68
C SER A 569 13.89 10.42 28.98
N LYS A 570 12.76 11.13 28.88
CA LYS A 570 11.94 11.61 30.01
C LYS A 570 11.02 10.53 30.60
N VAL A 571 10.79 9.45 29.86
CA VAL A 571 10.02 8.25 30.26
C VAL A 571 10.92 7.29 31.03
#